data_AF-A0A7J4U060-F1
#
_entry.id   AF-A0A7J4U060-F1
#
_cell.length_a   1.000
_cell.length_b   1.000
_cell.length_c   1.000
_cell.angle_alpha   90.00
_cell.angle_beta   90.00
_cell.angle_gamma   90.00
#
_symmetry.space_group_name_H-M   'P 1'
#
loop_
_entity.id
_entity.type
_entity.pdbx_description
1 polymer ?
#
loop_
_entity_poly.entity_id
_entity_poly.type
_entity_poly.pdbx_seq_one_letter_code
_entity_poly.pdbx_strand_id
1 'polypeptide(L)'
;MASTGGVARLQSFLDEVANLELSPVAREWYQVEVASMLDGSEILMHEVQPLTGAALLFMNNGVVLVEPCCRGLRQYPRHLLHLFVEDFRTSPSPEADGLLYRVELFSISPADEQLCWLHECREEHDIPAAQASTARWMRWLNQG
;
A
#
# COMPACT_ATOMS: atom_id res chain seq x y z
N MET A 1 5.65 -14.12 20.09
CA MET A 1 6.89 -13.33 20.10
C MET A 1 7.16 -12.92 18.67
N ALA A 2 7.16 -11.62 18.36
CA ALA A 2 7.52 -11.14 17.03
C ALA A 2 8.97 -11.56 16.71
N SER A 3 9.23 -11.98 15.48
CA SER A 3 10.59 -12.22 15.02
C SER A 3 11.37 -10.89 15.05
N THR A 4 12.69 -10.94 15.26
CA THR A 4 13.56 -9.75 15.20
C THR A 4 13.42 -9.00 13.87
N GLY A 5 13.10 -9.71 12.78
CA GLY A 5 12.79 -9.12 11.48
C GLY A 5 11.44 -8.39 11.42
N GLY A 6 10.41 -8.88 12.12
CA GLY A 6 9.10 -8.22 12.19
C GLY A 6 9.17 -6.87 12.89
N VAL A 7 9.87 -6.79 14.02
CA VAL A 7 10.10 -5.53 14.77
C VAL A 7 10.84 -4.51 13.91
N ALA A 8 11.87 -4.93 13.17
CA ALA A 8 12.63 -4.04 12.30
C ALA A 8 11.78 -3.43 11.16
N ARG A 9 10.80 -4.18 10.64
CA ARG A 9 9.92 -3.70 9.57
C ARG A 9 8.86 -2.74 10.07
N LEU A 10 8.30 -2.96 11.26
CA LEU A 10 7.41 -1.98 11.89
C LEU A 10 8.14 -0.65 12.13
N GLN A 11 9.37 -0.69 12.65
CA GLN A 11 10.15 0.53 12.85
C GLN A 11 10.49 1.21 11.53
N SER A 12 10.93 0.47 10.51
CA SER A 12 11.20 1.01 9.17
C SER A 12 9.98 1.74 8.58
N PHE A 13 8.80 1.15 8.73
CA PHE A 13 7.54 1.78 8.33
C PHE A 13 7.26 3.08 9.11
N LEU A 14 7.37 3.04 10.44
CA LEU A 14 7.12 4.23 11.28
C LEU A 14 8.13 5.34 11.01
N ASP A 15 9.39 5.00 10.71
CA ASP A 15 10.44 5.95 10.33
C ASP A 15 10.14 6.60 8.98
N GLU A 16 9.69 5.83 7.98
CA GLU A 16 9.30 6.36 6.68
C GLU A 16 8.14 7.37 6.81
N VAL A 17 7.11 7.01 7.58
CA VAL A 17 5.98 7.91 7.86
C VAL A 17 6.41 9.15 8.64
N ALA A 18 7.34 9.02 9.60
CA ALA A 18 7.83 10.15 10.39
C ALA A 18 8.54 11.20 9.54
N ASN A 19 9.17 10.79 8.43
CA ASN A 19 9.86 11.66 7.48
C ASN A 19 8.91 12.41 6.53
N LEU A 20 7.61 12.11 6.55
CA LEU A 20 6.61 12.81 5.76
C LEU A 20 6.16 14.13 6.40
N GLU A 21 5.77 15.08 5.55
CA GLU A 21 5.17 16.35 5.96
C GLU A 21 3.70 16.18 6.37
N LEU A 22 3.45 15.32 7.36
CA LEU A 22 2.12 15.12 7.95
C LEU A 22 1.83 16.12 9.07
N SER A 23 0.54 16.36 9.30
CA SER A 23 0.09 17.14 10.44
C SER A 23 0.55 16.49 11.76
N PRO A 24 0.78 17.26 12.84
CA PRO A 24 1.17 16.70 14.14
C PRO A 24 0.19 15.62 14.63
N VAL A 25 -1.10 15.82 14.41
CA VAL A 25 -2.17 14.90 14.80
C VAL A 25 -2.07 13.57 14.04
N ALA A 26 -1.78 13.61 12.73
CA ALA A 26 -1.59 12.40 11.93
C ALA A 26 -0.30 11.66 12.33
N ARG A 27 0.78 12.40 12.61
CA ARG A 27 2.05 11.81 13.06
C ARG A 27 1.91 11.13 14.42
N GLU A 28 1.27 11.79 15.39
CA GLU A 28 0.97 11.19 16.69
C GLU A 28 0.12 9.93 16.52
N TRP A 29 -0.92 10.00 15.69
CA TRP A 29 -1.78 8.84 15.40
C TRP A 29 -1.02 7.62 14.87
N TYR A 30 -0.02 7.84 14.01
CA TYR A 30 0.86 6.75 13.56
C TYR A 30 1.75 6.20 14.68
N GLN A 31 2.41 7.11 15.42
CA GLN A 31 3.44 6.74 16.39
C GLN A 31 2.86 6.10 17.67
N VAL A 32 1.62 6.42 18.02
CA VAL A 32 0.98 5.92 19.23
C VAL A 32 -0.09 4.87 18.90
N GLU A 33 -1.16 5.26 18.20
CA GLU A 33 -2.30 4.38 17.97
C GLU A 33 -2.00 3.27 16.95
N VAL A 34 -1.47 3.61 15.77
CA VAL A 34 -1.16 2.61 14.73
C VAL A 34 -0.06 1.66 15.20
N ALA A 35 1.01 2.18 15.83
CA ALA A 35 2.06 1.37 16.42
C ALA A 35 1.51 0.37 17.46
N SER A 36 0.59 0.79 18.32
CA SER A 36 -0.04 -0.09 19.30
C SER A 36 -0.92 -1.17 18.65
N MET A 37 -1.68 -0.81 17.61
CA MET A 37 -2.53 -1.77 16.88
C MET A 37 -1.73 -2.81 16.09
N LEU A 38 -0.53 -2.46 15.64
CA LEU A 38 0.37 -3.34 14.88
C LEU A 38 1.36 -4.09 15.76
N ASP A 39 1.37 -3.88 17.08
CA ASP A 39 2.28 -4.58 17.98
C ASP A 39 2.11 -6.10 17.86
N GLY A 40 3.24 -6.81 17.75
CA GLY A 40 3.27 -8.25 17.52
C GLY A 40 2.89 -8.72 16.11
N SER A 41 2.47 -7.82 15.19
CA SER A 41 2.16 -8.18 13.80
C SER A 41 3.43 -8.33 12.95
N GLU A 42 3.43 -9.31 12.04
CA GLU A 42 4.54 -9.52 11.11
C GLU A 42 4.29 -8.78 9.78
N ILE A 43 4.85 -7.57 9.68
CA ILE A 43 4.90 -6.83 8.43
C ILE A 43 5.93 -7.48 7.51
N LEU A 44 5.53 -7.77 6.27
CA LEU A 44 6.39 -8.33 5.23
C LEU A 44 7.04 -7.25 4.37
N MET A 45 6.26 -6.25 4.01
CA MET A 45 6.66 -5.06 3.28
C MET A 45 5.60 -3.98 3.50
N HIS A 46 5.96 -2.73 3.22
CA HIS A 46 5.03 -1.61 3.28
C HIS A 46 5.23 -0.70 2.07
N GLU A 47 4.20 0.05 1.73
CA GLU A 47 4.27 1.19 0.82
C GLU A 47 3.56 2.38 1.48
N VAL A 48 4.12 3.58 1.31
CA VAL A 48 3.53 4.82 1.85
C VAL A 48 3.32 5.79 0.71
N GLN A 49 2.13 6.40 0.66
CA GLN A 49 1.81 7.47 -0.28
C GLN A 49 2.33 8.80 0.29
N PRO A 50 3.34 9.44 -0.32
CA PRO A 50 4.03 10.57 0.31
C PRO A 50 3.13 11.79 0.55
N LEU A 51 2.12 11.98 -0.31
CA LEU A 51 1.24 13.16 -0.27
C LEU A 51 0.15 13.06 0.80
N THR A 52 -0.39 11.87 1.02
CA THR A 52 -1.53 11.67 1.93
C THR A 52 -1.09 11.03 3.25
N GLY A 53 0.07 10.41 3.28
CA GLY A 53 0.51 9.55 4.37
C GLY A 53 -0.20 8.20 4.42
N ALA A 54 -1.15 7.92 3.51
CA ALA A 54 -1.80 6.61 3.46
C ALA A 54 -0.75 5.51 3.26
N ALA A 55 -0.94 4.35 3.88
CA ALA A 55 0.03 3.28 3.83
C ALA A 55 -0.65 1.93 3.61
N LEU A 56 0.01 1.06 2.84
CA LEU A 56 -0.40 -0.32 2.62
C LEU A 56 0.66 -1.26 3.21
N LEU A 57 0.26 -1.98 4.26
CA LEU A 57 1.13 -2.94 4.95
C LEU A 57 0.78 -4.35 4.49
N PHE A 58 1.77 -5.08 3.99
CA PHE A 58 1.61 -6.46 3.54
C PHE A 58 1.95 -7.41 4.68
N MET A 59 1.04 -8.31 5.01
CA MET A 59 1.17 -9.29 6.08
C MET A 59 1.15 -10.71 5.49
N ASN A 60 1.28 -11.74 6.34
CA ASN A 60 1.21 -13.14 5.90
C ASN A 60 -0.14 -13.54 5.29
N ASN A 61 -1.26 -12.97 5.74
CA ASN A 61 -2.60 -13.42 5.34
C ASN A 61 -3.45 -12.34 4.65
N GLY A 62 -2.87 -11.17 4.37
CA GLY A 62 -3.60 -10.05 3.80
C GLY A 62 -2.82 -8.76 3.87
N VAL A 63 -3.48 -7.67 3.53
CA VAL A 63 -2.94 -6.31 3.66
C VAL A 63 -3.71 -5.51 4.70
N VAL A 64 -3.05 -4.53 5.28
CA VAL A 64 -3.68 -3.51 6.13
C VAL A 64 -3.51 -2.16 5.44
N LEU A 65 -4.63 -1.52 5.09
CA LEU A 65 -4.68 -0.15 4.64
C LEU A 65 -4.79 0.77 5.85
N VAL A 66 -3.90 1.74 5.96
CA VAL A 66 -3.88 2.74 7.03
C VAL A 66 -4.04 4.12 6.40
N GLU A 67 -5.06 4.87 6.83
CA GLU A 67 -5.42 6.17 6.25
C GLU A 67 -5.53 7.25 7.33
N PRO A 68 -4.58 8.20 7.40
CA PRO A 68 -4.54 9.19 8.46
C PRO A 68 -5.64 10.24 8.35
N CYS A 69 -6.15 10.52 7.15
CA CYS A 69 -7.19 11.51 6.91
C CYS A 69 -8.50 11.19 7.65
N CYS A 70 -8.83 9.90 7.78
CA CYS A 70 -10.03 9.41 8.45
C CYS A 70 -9.73 8.60 9.71
N ARG A 71 -8.46 8.54 10.13
CA ARG A 71 -7.97 7.65 11.20
C ARG A 71 -8.41 6.19 10.99
N GLY A 72 -8.42 5.76 9.73
CA GLY A 72 -8.91 4.45 9.30
C GLY A 72 -7.81 3.41 9.28
N LEU A 73 -8.11 2.21 9.78
CA LEU A 73 -7.26 1.03 9.63
C LEU A 73 -8.16 -0.13 9.19
N ARG A 74 -7.94 -0.66 7.98
CA ARG A 74 -8.78 -1.72 7.39
C ARG A 74 -7.91 -2.87 6.91
N GLN A 75 -8.34 -4.09 7.22
CA GLN A 75 -7.64 -5.29 6.80
C GLN A 75 -8.39 -6.00 5.66
N TYR A 76 -7.65 -6.39 4.63
CA TYR A 76 -8.17 -7.11 3.47
C TYR A 76 -7.47 -8.47 3.35
N PRO A 77 -8.22 -9.60 3.43
CA PRO A 77 -7.64 -10.93 3.27
C PRO A 77 -6.99 -11.13 1.91
N ARG A 78 -5.82 -11.80 1.87
CA ARG A 78 -5.02 -12.00 0.63
C ARG A 78 -5.83 -12.64 -0.49
N HIS A 79 -6.67 -13.62 -0.17
CA HIS A 79 -7.47 -14.36 -1.15
C HIS A 79 -8.62 -13.55 -1.77
N LEU A 80 -8.88 -12.35 -1.27
CA LEU A 80 -9.87 -11.41 -1.81
C LEU A 80 -9.21 -10.23 -2.56
N LEU A 81 -7.89 -10.28 -2.73
CA LEU A 81 -7.16 -9.24 -3.45
C LEU A 81 -7.12 -9.56 -4.93
N HIS A 82 -7.37 -8.53 -5.74
CA HIS A 82 -7.22 -8.54 -7.18
C HIS A 82 -6.04 -7.66 -7.56
N LEU A 83 -5.32 -8.07 -8.61
CA LEU A 83 -4.24 -7.29 -9.20
C LEU A 83 -4.59 -7.02 -10.67
N PHE A 84 -4.67 -5.75 -11.04
CA PHE A 84 -4.87 -5.30 -12.40
C PHE A 84 -3.61 -4.63 -12.92
N VAL A 85 -3.27 -4.88 -14.19
CA VAL A 85 -2.14 -4.27 -14.89
C VAL A 85 -2.60 -3.89 -16.28
N GLU A 86 -2.47 -2.62 -16.63
CA GLU A 86 -2.82 -2.10 -17.95
C GLU A 86 -1.67 -1.27 -18.52
N ASP A 87 -1.33 -1.55 -19.78
CA ASP A 87 -0.28 -0.85 -20.54
C ASP A 87 -0.93 -0.18 -21.74
N PHE A 88 -0.96 1.14 -21.71
CA PHE A 88 -1.63 1.98 -22.69
C PHE A 88 -0.67 2.52 -23.76
N ARG A 89 0.64 2.21 -23.69
CA ARG A 89 1.63 2.75 -24.62
C ARG A 89 1.38 2.36 -26.08
N THR A 90 0.85 1.17 -26.32
CA THR A 90 0.57 0.63 -27.66
C THR A 90 -0.90 0.75 -28.06
N SER A 91 -1.80 0.86 -27.10
CA SER A 91 -3.23 1.11 -27.28
C SER A 91 -3.69 2.20 -26.30
N PRO A 92 -3.48 3.49 -26.64
CA PRO A 92 -3.91 4.59 -25.79
C PRO A 92 -5.43 4.58 -25.64
N SER A 93 -5.92 4.67 -24.42
CA SER A 93 -7.35 4.86 -24.15
C SER A 93 -7.68 6.36 -24.15
N PRO A 94 -8.64 6.84 -24.97
CA PRO A 94 -9.10 8.23 -24.92
C PRO A 94 -9.66 8.61 -23.54
N GLU A 95 -10.12 7.63 -22.78
CA GLU A 95 -10.71 7.80 -21.44
C GLU A 95 -9.64 7.86 -20.34
N ALA A 96 -8.39 7.49 -20.65
CA ALA A 96 -7.32 7.37 -19.66
C ALA A 96 -6.44 8.63 -19.55
N ASP A 97 -6.82 9.77 -20.15
CA ASP A 97 -6.19 11.09 -19.96
C ASP A 97 -4.65 11.07 -19.92
N GLY A 98 -4.03 10.59 -21.01
CA GLY A 98 -2.57 10.55 -21.15
C GLY A 98 -1.84 9.52 -20.27
N LEU A 99 -2.56 8.63 -19.59
CA LEU A 99 -2.00 7.52 -18.83
C LEU A 99 -1.29 6.54 -19.77
N LEU A 100 -0.06 6.17 -19.40
CA LEU A 100 0.78 5.24 -20.15
C LEU A 100 0.76 3.85 -19.53
N TYR A 101 0.65 3.77 -18.20
CA TYR A 101 0.68 2.51 -17.46
C TYR A 101 -0.09 2.64 -16.15
N ARG A 102 -0.83 1.58 -15.79
CA ARG A 102 -1.55 1.48 -14.52
C ARG A 102 -1.34 0.11 -13.89
N VAL A 103 -1.08 0.10 -12.60
CA VAL A 103 -1.19 -1.11 -11.78
C VAL A 103 -2.04 -0.81 -10.55
N GLU A 104 -2.96 -1.71 -10.23
CA GLU A 104 -3.90 -1.56 -9.13
C GLU A 104 -3.99 -2.84 -8.30
N LEU A 105 -3.87 -2.70 -6.98
CA LEU A 105 -4.36 -3.69 -6.01
C LEU A 105 -5.75 -3.29 -5.55
N PHE A 106 -6.71 -4.19 -5.72
CA PHE A 106 -8.12 -3.94 -5.46
C PHE A 106 -8.73 -4.99 -4.52
N SER A 107 -9.64 -4.56 -3.65
CA SER A 107 -10.50 -5.44 -2.87
C SER A 107 -11.75 -4.71 -2.41
N ILE A 108 -12.81 -5.45 -2.10
CA ILE A 108 -14.05 -4.89 -1.55
C ILE A 108 -14.46 -5.67 -0.31
N SER A 109 -14.80 -4.95 0.75
CA SER A 109 -15.35 -5.51 1.98
C SER A 109 -16.89 -5.57 1.91
N PRO A 110 -17.54 -6.43 2.71
CA PRO A 110 -19.01 -6.51 2.77
C PRO A 110 -19.71 -5.23 3.23
N ALA A 111 -18.98 -4.28 3.79
CA ALA A 111 -19.49 -2.97 4.22
C ALA A 111 -19.28 -1.87 3.16
N ASP A 112 -19.12 -2.27 1.89
CA ASP A 112 -18.81 -1.40 0.75
C ASP A 112 -17.49 -0.61 0.88
N GLU A 113 -16.61 -1.00 1.79
CA GLU A 113 -15.28 -0.40 1.92
C GLU A 113 -14.34 -1.01 0.87
N GLN A 114 -13.65 -0.16 0.11
CA GLN A 114 -12.79 -0.60 -0.98
C GLN A 114 -11.32 -0.35 -0.64
N LEU A 115 -10.49 -1.34 -0.96
CA LEU A 115 -9.07 -1.13 -1.19
C LEU A 115 -8.90 -0.79 -2.66
N CYS A 116 -8.30 0.36 -2.95
CA CYS A 116 -7.87 0.77 -4.27
C CYS A 116 -6.46 1.39 -4.12
N TRP A 117 -5.43 0.58 -4.31
CA TRP A 117 -4.03 1.01 -4.22
C TRP A 117 -3.40 1.00 -5.60
N LEU A 118 -3.14 2.19 -6.14
CA LEU A 118 -2.81 2.39 -7.55
C LEU A 118 -1.45 3.06 -7.74
N HIS A 119 -0.72 2.60 -8.76
CA HIS A 119 0.37 3.36 -9.37
C HIS A 119 -0.03 3.70 -10.80
N GLU A 120 -0.11 4.99 -11.09
CA GLU A 120 -0.40 5.54 -12.42
C GLU A 120 0.84 6.25 -12.97
N CYS A 121 1.22 5.93 -14.20
CA CYS A 121 2.34 6.58 -14.88
C CYS A 121 1.83 7.36 -16.07
N ARG A 122 2.05 8.68 -16.06
CA ARG A 122 1.83 9.56 -17.21
C ARG A 122 3.13 9.86 -17.97
N GLU A 123 4.26 9.50 -17.38
CA GLU A 123 5.58 9.63 -17.99
C GLU A 123 6.25 8.25 -18.10
N GLU A 124 6.97 8.00 -19.20
CA GLU A 124 7.60 6.70 -19.44
C GLU A 124 8.63 6.33 -18.36
N HIS A 125 9.27 7.34 -17.77
CA HIS A 125 10.33 7.15 -16.80
C HIS A 125 9.82 6.63 -15.43
N ASP A 126 8.51 6.75 -15.15
CA ASP A 126 7.88 6.23 -13.94
C ASP A 126 7.53 4.73 -14.04
N ILE A 127 7.39 4.22 -15.27
CA ILE A 127 6.94 2.85 -15.54
C ILE A 127 7.82 1.79 -14.87
N PRO A 128 9.17 1.88 -14.89
CA PRO A 128 10.03 0.90 -14.22
C PRO A 128 9.75 0.78 -12.72
N ALA A 129 9.44 1.89 -12.04
CA ALA A 129 9.11 1.87 -10.62
C ALA A 129 7.77 1.17 -10.37
N ALA A 130 6.75 1.47 -11.18
CA ALA A 130 5.45 0.81 -11.11
C ALA A 130 5.57 -0.70 -11.37
N GLN A 131 6.34 -1.11 -12.39
CA GLN A 131 6.63 -2.53 -12.68
C GLN A 131 7.36 -3.24 -11.55
N ALA A 132 8.29 -2.55 -10.88
CA ALA A 132 8.97 -3.10 -9.70
C ALA A 132 7.98 -3.34 -8.56
N SER A 133 7.04 -2.42 -8.32
CA SER A 133 5.93 -2.61 -7.37
C SER A 133 5.05 -3.78 -7.78
N THR A 134 4.61 -3.85 -9.04
CA THR A 134 3.83 -4.98 -9.57
C THR A 134 4.53 -6.32 -9.32
N ALA A 135 5.84 -6.41 -9.59
CA ALA A 135 6.60 -7.64 -9.38
C ALA A 135 6.69 -8.04 -7.89
N ARG A 136 6.81 -7.07 -6.97
CA ARG A 136 6.76 -7.33 -5.52
C ARG A 136 5.39 -7.85 -5.11
N TRP A 137 4.32 -7.20 -5.57
CA TRP A 137 2.94 -7.58 -5.24
C TRP A 137 2.61 -8.96 -5.79
N MET A 138 2.94 -9.26 -7.04
CA MET A 138 2.77 -10.58 -7.65
C MET A 138 3.52 -11.65 -6.84
N ARG A 139 4.77 -11.40 -6.46
CA ARG A 139 5.53 -12.36 -5.65
C ARG A 139 4.83 -12.64 -4.33
N TRP A 140 4.34 -11.60 -3.64
CA TRP A 140 3.66 -11.75 -2.36
C TRP A 140 2.29 -12.43 -2.48
N LEU A 141 1.48 -12.09 -3.48
CA LEU A 141 0.18 -12.71 -3.74
C LEU A 141 0.31 -14.22 -4.00
N ASN A 142 1.41 -14.65 -4.62
CA ASN A 142 1.68 -16.04 -4.96
C ASN A 142 2.56 -16.79 -3.92
N GLN A 143 2.86 -16.20 -2.76
CA GLN A 143 3.53 -16.91 -1.67
C GLN A 143 2.56 -17.89 -1.01
N GLY A 144 2.97 -19.17 -0.95
CA GLY A 144 2.28 -20.26 -0.25
C GLY A 144 3.12 -20.78 0.91
#